data_AF-A0A5E5QPF4-F1
#
_entry.id   AF-A0A5E5QPF4-F1
#
_cell.length_a   1.000
_cell.length_b   1.000
_cell.length_c   1.000
_cell.angle_alpha   90.00
_cell.angle_beta   90.00
_cell.angle_gamma   90.00
#
_symmetry.space_group_name_H-M   'P 1'
#
loop_
_entity.id
_entity.type
_entity.pdbx_description
1 polymer ?
#
loop_
_entity_poly.entity_id
_entity_poly.type
_entity_poly.pdbx_seq_one_letter_code
_entity_poly.pdbx_strand_id
1 'polypeptide(L)' 'MCNKAINKRRFVVERTFSTLKRTYGLARSRYIGLEKVASEVNLKAIAYNLVRVANVYKRPLHK' A
#
# COMPACT_ATOMS: atom_id res chain seq x y z
N MET A 1 19.63 7.66 17.58
CA MET A 1 18.17 7.49 17.79
C MET A 1 17.32 7.99 16.62
N CYS A 2 17.58 9.17 16.03
CA CYS A 2 16.80 9.71 14.89
C CYS A 2 16.72 8.78 13.67
N ASN A 3 17.82 8.14 13.27
CA ASN A 3 17.83 7.23 12.12
C ASN A 3 16.88 6.04 12.28
N LYS A 4 16.66 5.55 13.52
CA LYS A 4 15.78 4.39 13.75
C LYS A 4 14.30 4.76 13.55
N ALA A 5 13.89 5.96 13.99
CA ALA A 5 12.54 6.46 13.76
C ALA A 5 12.27 6.74 12.27
N ILE A 6 13.24 7.35 11.58
CA ILE A 6 13.19 7.59 10.14
C ILE A 6 13.07 6.26 9.38
N ASN A 7 13.91 5.27 9.72
CA ASN A 7 13.87 3.95 9.10
C ASN A 7 12.53 3.24 9.32
N LYS A 8 11.93 3.33 10.51
CA LYS A 8 10.61 2.75 10.79
C LYS A 8 9.54 3.34 9.86
N ARG A 9 9.57 4.65 9.62
CA ARG A 9 8.60 5.31 8.73
C ARG A 9 8.86 4.95 7.26
N ARG A 10 10.11 4.95 6.80
CA ARG A 10 10.50 4.53 5.44
C ARG A 10 10.06 3.10 5.16
N PHE A 11 10.28 2.19 6.09
CA PHE A 11 9.90 0.79 5.95
C PHE A 11 8.40 0.59 5.66
N VAL A 12 7.52 1.33 6.35
CA VAL A 12 6.06 1.25 6.10
C VAL A 12 5.71 1.73 4.69
N VAL A 13 6.33 2.82 4.26
CA VAL A 13 6.13 3.41 2.93
C VAL A 13 6.63 2.46 1.84
N GLU A 14 7.88 2.01 1.94
CA GLU A 14 8.53 1.12 0.98
C GLU A 14 7.81 -0.23 0.86
N ARG A 15 7.40 -0.83 1.98
CA ARG A 15 6.64 -2.08 1.97
C ARG A 15 5.30 -1.92 1.24
N THR A 16 4.62 -0.79 1.45
CA THR A 16 3.34 -0.52 0.80
C THR A 16 3.52 -0.37 -0.70
N PHE A 17 4.48 0.45 -1.15
CA PHE A 17 4.77 0.61 -2.58
C PHE A 17 5.28 -0.68 -3.24
N SER A 18 6.08 -1.49 -2.53
CA SER A 18 6.52 -2.80 -3.01
C SER A 18 5.33 -3.73 -3.27
N THR A 19 4.37 -3.77 -2.34
CA THR A 19 3.15 -4.58 -2.47
C THR A 19 2.26 -4.07 -3.60
N LEU A 20 2.07 -2.75 -3.71
CA LEU A 20 1.29 -2.14 -4.78
C LEU A 20 1.88 -2.44 -6.17
N LYS A 21 3.21 -2.42 -6.32
CA LYS A 21 3.88 -2.73 -7.59
C LYS A 21 3.79 -4.22 -7.94
N ARG A 22 4.03 -5.12 -6.97
CA ARG A 22 4.13 -6.58 -7.22
C ARG A 22 2.78 -7.29 -7.26
N THR A 23 1.86 -6.95 -6.35
CA THR A 23 0.58 -7.65 -6.19
C THR A 23 -0.56 -6.92 -6.89
N TYR A 24 -0.59 -5.59 -6.81
CA TYR A 24 -1.65 -4.78 -7.43
C TYR A 24 -1.27 -4.28 -8.83
N GLY A 25 -0.10 -4.64 -9.35
CA GLY A 25 0.31 -4.31 -10.72
C GLY A 25 0.55 -2.83 -10.99
N LEU A 26 0.92 -2.03 -9.99
CA LEU A 26 1.30 -0.60 -10.16
C LEU A 26 2.77 -0.41 -10.57
N ALA A 27 3.41 -1.42 -11.17
CA ALA A 27 4.77 -1.30 -11.69
C ALA A 27 4.84 -0.41 -12.94
N ARG A 28 3.74 -0.35 -13.71
CA ARG A 28 3.55 0.52 -14.89
C ARG A 28 2.10 1.01 -14.92
N SER A 29 1.86 2.19 -15.49
CA SER A 29 0.49 2.69 -15.70
C SER A 29 -0.21 1.84 -16.74
N ARG A 30 -1.48 1.49 -16.49
CA ARG A 30 -2.29 0.76 -17.47
C ARG A 30 -3.01 1.70 -18.43
N TYR A 31 -3.36 2.89 -17.97
CA TYR A 31 -4.15 3.86 -18.73
C TYR A 31 -3.29 5.02 -19.23
N ILE A 32 -3.77 5.67 -20.29
CA ILE A 32 -3.21 6.91 -20.83
C ILE A 32 -3.93 8.09 -20.17
N GLY A 33 -3.15 9.09 -19.74
CA GLY A 33 -3.65 10.31 -19.11
C GLY A 33 -3.61 10.25 -17.58
N LEU A 34 -3.30 11.39 -16.97
CA LEU A 34 -3.05 11.51 -15.54
C LEU A 34 -4.28 11.17 -14.70
N GLU A 35 -5.46 11.62 -15.12
CA GLU A 35 -6.73 11.41 -14.41
C GLU A 35 -7.04 9.91 -14.24
N LYS A 36 -6.96 9.14 -15.33
CA LYS A 36 -7.25 7.70 -15.31
C LYS A 36 -6.25 6.93 -14.45
N VAL A 37 -4.97 7.31 -14.52
CA VAL A 37 -3.92 6.70 -13.70
C VAL A 37 -4.09 7.07 -12.23
N ALA A 38 -4.50 8.30 -11.91
CA ALA A 38 -4.79 8.71 -10.54
C ALA A 38 -5.96 7.89 -9.96
N SER A 39 -7.04 7.71 -10.71
CA SER A 39 -8.16 6.85 -10.31
C SER A 39 -7.74 5.38 -10.14
N GLU A 40 -6.88 4.84 -11.03
CA GLU A 40 -6.31 3.50 -10.90
C GLU A 40 -5.53 3.32 -9.59
N VAL A 41 -4.63 4.28 -9.28
CA VAL A 41 -3.82 4.25 -8.06
C VAL A 41 -4.72 4.32 -6.82
N ASN A 42 -5.72 5.21 -6.82
CA ASN A 42 -6.65 5.37 -5.71
C ASN A 42 -7.45 4.09 -5.44
N LEU A 43 -8.02 3.48 -6.48
CA LEU A 43 -8.78 2.23 -6.36
C LEU A 43 -7.92 1.10 -5.78
N LYS A 44 -6.68 0.95 -6.27
CA LYS A 44 -5.76 -0.09 -5.79
C LYS A 44 -5.29 0.18 -4.36
N ALA A 45 -5.11 1.44 -3.97
CA ALA A 45 -4.79 1.82 -2.59
C ALA A 45 -5.95 1.52 -1.64
N ILE A 46 -7.19 1.79 -2.04
CA ILE A 46 -8.39 1.42 -1.28
C ILE A 46 -8.47 -0.10 -1.11
N ALA A 47 -8.32 -0.87 -2.19
CA ALA A 47 -8.33 -2.33 -2.15
C ALA A 47 -7.24 -2.89 -1.20
N TYR A 48 -6.02 -2.34 -1.28
CA TYR A 48 -4.94 -2.69 -0.35
C TYR A 48 -5.33 -2.44 1.12
N ASN A 49 -5.91 -1.27 1.41
CA ASN A 49 -6.35 -0.94 2.76
C ASN A 49 -7.46 -1.86 3.26
N LEU A 50 -8.44 -2.22 2.42
CA LEU A 50 -9.50 -3.16 2.78
C LEU A 50 -8.93 -4.53 3.18
N VAL A 51 -8.03 -5.08 2.36
CA VAL A 51 -7.36 -6.37 2.67
C VAL A 51 -6.53 -6.26 3.95
N ARG A 52 -5.83 -5.14 4.15
CA ARG A 52 -5.06 -4.89 5.38
C ARG A 52 -5.96 -4.88 6.62
N VAL A 53 -7.09 -4.17 6.57
CA VAL A 53 -8.06 -4.09 7.66
C VAL A 53 -8.67 -5.46 7.95
N ALA A 54 -9.09 -6.20 6.91
CA ALA A 54 -9.61 -7.55 7.08
C ALA A 54 -8.59 -8.48 7.79
N ASN A 55 -7.31 -8.38 7.44
CA ASN A 55 -6.25 -9.15 8.09
C ASN A 55 -5.99 -8.73 9.55
N VAL A 56 -6.20 -7.45 9.88
CA VAL A 56 -6.14 -6.97 11.27
C VAL A 56 -7.27 -7.58 12.09
N TYR A 57 -8.51 -7.57 11.57
CA TYR A 57 -9.66 -8.19 12.26
C TYR A 57 -9.58 -9.72 12.36
N LYS A 58 -8.99 -10.39 11.36
CA LYS A 58 -8.75 -11.84 11.40
C LYS A 58 -7.76 -12.23 12.50
N ARG A 59 -6.89 -11.32 12.92
CA ARG A 59 -5.98 -11.56 14.03
C ARG A 59 -6.79 -11.44 15.33
N PRO A 60 -6.78 -12.45 16.23
CA PRO A 60 -7.52 -12.34 17.48
C PRO A 60 -7.03 -11.09 18.22
N LEU A 61 -7.98 -10.28 18.69
CA LEU A 61 -7.73 -9.02 19.41
C LEU A 61 -7.14 -9.21 20.81
N HIS A 62 -6.61 -10.40 21.14
CA HIS A 62 -6.09 -10.74 22.45
C HIS A 62 -4.69 -11.36 22.35
N LYS A 63 -3.70 -10.62 22.85
CA LYS A 63 -2.55 -11.12 23.60
C LYS A 63 -2.53 -10.38 24.92
#